data_AF-A0A1J6JC17-F1
#
_entry.id   AF-A0A1J6JC17-F1
#
_cell.length_a   1.000
_cell.length_b   1.000
_cell.length_c   1.000
_cell.angle_alpha   90.00
_cell.angle_beta   90.00
_cell.angle_gamma   90.00
#
_symmetry.space_group_name_H-M   'P 1'
#
loop_
_entity.id
_entity.type
_entity.pdbx_description
1 polymer ?
#
loop_
_entity_poly.entity_id
_entity_poly.type
_entity_poly.pdbx_seq_one_letter_code
_entity_poly.pdbx_strand_id
1 'polypeptide(L)'
;MMRMTFYWGNKVTLLFDFWRTDSWSSYALALLACFIVSVFYQYMEDRHQRFKILSSKSKKNYPPSSSNVTVNTPLLYSFPTVGSVWNSARFATAILFGINSAIGYMLMLAIMSFNGGVFVAVVLGLSIGYLLFRTGEEDVVVVDNPCSCA
;
A
#
# COMPACT_ATOMS: atom_id res chain seq x y z
N MET A 1 10.55 4.13 -33.58
CA MET A 1 11.75 3.65 -32.86
C MET A 1 11.48 3.79 -31.36
N MET A 2 11.64 2.73 -30.59
CA MET A 2 11.42 2.75 -29.14
C MET A 2 12.48 3.64 -28.47
N ARG A 3 12.06 4.63 -27.68
CA ARG A 3 12.98 5.52 -26.97
C ARG A 3 13.24 4.94 -25.57
N MET A 4 14.50 4.65 -25.24
CA MET A 4 14.92 4.19 -23.91
C MET A 4 15.34 5.35 -22.99
N THR A 5 15.09 6.58 -23.41
CA THR A 5 15.43 7.80 -22.67
C THR A 5 14.15 8.56 -22.35
N PHE A 6 14.14 9.25 -21.21
CA PHE A 6 13.01 10.12 -20.85
C PHE A 6 12.69 11.10 -21.96
N TYR A 7 11.41 11.26 -22.27
CA TYR A 7 10.93 12.25 -23.21
C TYR A 7 9.76 13.04 -22.64
N TRP A 8 9.64 14.28 -23.11
CA TRP A 8 8.53 15.17 -22.82
C TRP A 8 7.67 15.28 -24.08
N GLY A 9 6.50 14.65 -24.04
CA GLY A 9 5.57 14.60 -25.16
C GLY A 9 4.17 14.26 -24.70
N ASN A 10 3.18 14.77 -25.43
CA ASN A 10 1.75 14.63 -25.14
C ASN A 10 1.07 13.48 -25.90
N LYS A 11 1.79 12.82 -26.82
CA LYS A 11 1.30 11.67 -27.57
C LYS A 11 1.79 10.38 -26.93
N VAL A 12 1.04 9.86 -25.97
CA VAL A 12 1.38 8.64 -25.23
C VAL A 12 0.18 7.72 -25.14
N THR A 13 0.42 6.43 -25.37
CA THR A 13 -0.51 5.33 -25.08
C THR A 13 -0.13 4.76 -23.72
N LEU A 14 -0.94 5.04 -22.70
CA LEU A 14 -0.69 4.56 -21.34
C LEU A 14 -1.35 3.20 -21.11
N LEU A 15 -0.53 2.14 -21.05
CA LEU A 15 -0.87 0.81 -20.53
C LEU A 15 -1.85 -0.04 -21.37
N PHE A 16 -2.90 0.59 -21.92
CA PHE A 16 -3.87 0.02 -22.83
C PHE A 16 -4.02 0.94 -24.04
N ASP A 17 -4.32 0.36 -25.21
CA ASP A 17 -4.59 1.14 -26.44
C ASP A 17 -5.74 2.15 -26.27
N PHE A 18 -6.63 1.92 -25.30
CA PHE A 18 -7.74 2.83 -24.97
C PHE A 18 -7.28 4.14 -24.31
N TRP A 19 -6.11 4.18 -23.65
CA TRP A 19 -5.63 5.36 -22.95
C TRP A 19 -4.65 6.17 -23.79
N ARG A 20 -5.08 6.48 -25.02
CA ARG A 20 -4.28 7.23 -25.97
C ARG A 20 -4.55 8.72 -25.80
N THR A 21 -3.48 9.46 -25.55
CA THR A 21 -3.52 10.91 -25.42
C THR A 21 -3.11 11.53 -26.74
N ASP A 22 -4.04 12.18 -27.43
CA ASP A 22 -3.77 12.90 -28.68
C ASP A 22 -3.84 14.43 -28.50
N SER A 23 -4.36 14.88 -27.36
CA SER A 23 -4.58 16.29 -27.01
C SER A 23 -3.94 16.65 -25.65
N TRP A 24 -3.72 17.94 -25.41
CA TRP A 24 -3.15 18.41 -24.15
C TRP A 24 -4.06 18.14 -22.94
N SER A 25 -5.38 18.21 -23.13
CA SER A 25 -6.38 17.92 -22.09
C SER A 25 -6.43 16.43 -21.74
N SER A 26 -6.41 15.55 -22.73
CA SER A 26 -6.36 14.09 -22.50
C SER A 26 -5.06 13.70 -21.80
N TYR A 27 -3.95 14.33 -22.16
CA TYR A 27 -2.67 14.16 -21.47
C TYR A 27 -2.73 14.61 -20.00
N ALA A 28 -3.26 15.80 -19.71
CA ALA A 28 -3.42 16.27 -18.34
C ALA A 28 -4.34 15.36 -17.50
N LEU A 29 -5.45 14.88 -18.08
CA LEU A 29 -6.34 13.91 -17.44
C LEU A 29 -5.63 12.58 -17.14
N ALA A 30 -4.78 12.11 -18.05
CA ALA A 30 -4.02 10.89 -17.84
C ALA A 30 -2.97 11.06 -16.73
N LEU A 31 -2.28 12.20 -16.66
CA LEU A 31 -1.36 12.52 -15.56
C LEU A 31 -2.10 12.57 -14.21
N LEU A 32 -3.26 13.23 -14.18
CA LEU A 32 -4.11 13.30 -12.98
C LEU A 32 -4.60 11.91 -12.56
N ALA A 33 -4.98 11.06 -13.51
CA ALA A 33 -5.34 9.68 -13.21
C ALA A 33 -4.17 8.86 -12.67
N CYS A 34 -2.98 8.94 -13.26
CA CYS A 34 -1.77 8.29 -12.73
C CYS A 34 -1.45 8.77 -11.31
N PHE A 35 -1.58 10.07 -11.06
CA PHE A 35 -1.42 10.65 -9.73
C PHE A 35 -2.43 10.05 -8.74
N ILE A 36 -3.73 10.07 -9.06
CA ILE A 36 -4.77 9.51 -8.19
C ILE A 36 -4.54 8.01 -7.93
N VAL A 37 -4.21 7.24 -8.97
CA VAL A 37 -3.93 5.80 -8.85
C VAL A 37 -2.73 5.55 -7.93
N SER A 38 -1.69 6.37 -8.00
CA SER A 38 -0.52 6.25 -7.13
C SER A 38 -0.82 6.62 -5.66
N VAL A 39 -1.63 7.66 -5.41
CA VAL A 39 -2.11 7.99 -4.05
C VAL A 39 -2.97 6.85 -3.51
N PHE A 40 -3.86 6.30 -4.34
CA PHE A 40 -4.74 5.19 -3.97
C PHE A 40 -3.97 3.89 -3.72
N TYR A 41 -2.90 3.63 -4.47
CA TYR A 41 -1.97 2.52 -4.20
C TYR A 41 -1.40 2.62 -2.78
N GLN A 42 -0.91 3.80 -2.39
CA GLN A 42 -0.36 4.00 -1.06
C GLN A 42 -1.42 3.89 0.05
N TYR A 43 -2.66 4.31 -0.22
CA TYR A 43 -3.80 4.09 0.67
C TYR A 43 -4.08 2.60 0.92
N MET A 44 -4.06 1.79 -0.15
CA MET A 44 -4.27 0.34 -0.04
C MET A 44 -3.11 -0.37 0.67
N GLU A 45 -1.87 0.06 0.42
CA GLU A 45 -0.67 -0.43 1.09
C GLU A 45 -0.76 -0.24 2.62
N ASP A 46 -1.19 0.94 3.08
CA ASP A 46 -1.41 1.23 4.50
C ASP A 46 -2.45 0.27 5.11
N ARG A 47 -3.61 0.11 4.47
CA ARG A 47 -4.67 -0.78 4.96
C ARG A 47 -4.17 -2.22 5.13
N HIS A 48 -3.37 -2.72 4.19
CA HIS A 48 -2.79 -4.06 4.30
C HIS A 48 -1.83 -4.21 5.49
N GLN A 49 -1.04 -3.18 5.79
CA GLN A 49 -0.15 -3.19 6.95
C GLN A 49 -0.93 -3.14 8.25
N ARG A 50 -1.97 -2.29 8.32
CA ARG A 50 -2.83 -2.17 9.49
C ARG A 50 -3.59 -3.46 9.82
N PHE A 51 -4.04 -4.23 8.83
CA PHE A 51 -4.64 -5.55 9.09
C PHE A 51 -3.66 -6.54 9.76
N LYS A 52 -2.37 -6.48 9.40
CA LYS A 52 -1.32 -7.28 10.05
C LYS A 52 -1.02 -6.79 11.46
N ILE A 53 -0.96 -5.47 11.67
CA ILE A 53 -0.71 -4.86 12.99
C ILE A 53 -1.88 -5.11 13.94
N LEU A 54 -3.14 -4.98 13.50
CA LEU A 54 -4.33 -5.26 14.33
C LEU A 54 -4.39 -6.73 14.75
N SER A 55 -4.05 -7.65 13.85
CA SER A 55 -3.93 -9.08 14.18
C SER A 55 -2.81 -9.35 15.19
N SER A 56 -1.74 -8.57 15.17
CA SER A 56 -0.64 -8.66 16.14
C SER A 56 -1.01 -8.02 17.49
N LYS A 57 -1.75 -6.90 17.49
CA LYS A 57 -2.22 -6.18 18.70
C LYS A 57 -3.23 -7.03 19.50
N SER A 58 -4.08 -7.82 18.80
CA SER A 58 -5.00 -8.78 19.41
C SER A 58 -4.28 -9.92 20.17
N LYS A 59 -3.02 -10.22 19.83
CA LYS A 59 -2.21 -11.24 20.52
C LYS A 59 -1.66 -10.79 21.87
N LYS A 60 -1.88 -9.54 22.29
CA LYS A 60 -1.42 -8.99 23.58
C LYS A 60 -2.42 -9.15 24.75
N ASN A 61 -3.59 -9.75 24.51
CA ASN A 61 -4.62 -10.03 25.53
C ASN A 61 -4.58 -11.49 26.06
N TYR A 62 -3.40 -12.03 26.38
CA TYR A 62 -3.33 -13.15 27.32
C TYR A 62 -3.13 -12.57 28.72
N PRO A 63 -3.94 -12.93 29.74
CA PRO A 63 -3.69 -12.49 31.09
C PRO A 63 -2.31 -12.99 31.54
N PRO A 64 -1.54 -12.21 32.33
CA PRO A 64 -0.36 -12.74 32.98
C PRO A 64 -0.81 -13.76 34.02
N SER A 65 -0.82 -15.03 33.65
CA SER A 65 -0.88 -16.10 34.64
C SER A 65 0.40 -16.05 35.45
N SER A 66 0.20 -15.72 36.72
CA SER A 66 1.14 -15.72 37.83
C SER A 66 2.30 -16.71 37.71
N SER A 67 3.48 -16.20 38.09
CA SER A 67 4.58 -16.90 38.77
C SER A 67 5.35 -18.00 38.01
N ASN A 68 6.62 -17.64 37.76
CA ASN A 68 7.84 -18.43 37.97
C ASN A 68 8.46 -19.21 36.77
N VAL A 69 9.63 -18.71 36.37
CA VAL A 69 10.86 -19.45 36.01
C VAL A 69 10.86 -20.27 34.70
N THR A 70 11.50 -19.66 33.69
CA THR A 70 12.37 -20.20 32.61
C THR A 70 12.13 -21.61 32.08
N VAL A 71 11.78 -21.74 30.79
CA VAL A 71 12.52 -22.59 29.82
C VAL A 71 12.35 -22.01 28.41
N ASN A 72 13.48 -21.67 27.77
CA ASN A 72 13.56 -21.42 26.33
C ASN A 72 13.12 -22.67 25.55
N THR A 73 11.99 -22.60 24.85
CA THR A 73 11.65 -23.58 23.80
C THR A 73 11.41 -22.87 22.47
N PRO A 74 12.46 -22.56 21.70
CA PRO A 74 12.36 -21.85 20.41
C PRO A 74 11.88 -22.74 19.25
N LEU A 75 11.12 -23.81 19.51
CA LEU A 75 10.67 -24.76 18.49
C LEU A 75 9.20 -25.19 18.59
N LEU A 76 8.41 -24.64 19.51
CA LEU A 76 6.96 -24.79 19.50
C LEU A 76 6.33 -23.54 18.89
N TYR A 77 6.43 -23.42 17.57
CA TYR A 77 5.42 -22.70 16.82
C TYR A 77 4.12 -23.48 17.05
N SER A 78 3.33 -23.04 18.03
CA SER A 78 1.95 -23.47 18.17
C SER A 78 1.29 -23.15 16.84
N PHE A 79 1.20 -24.17 15.98
CA PHE A 79 0.49 -24.07 14.73
C PHE A 79 -0.92 -23.61 15.08
N PRO A 80 -1.39 -22.47 14.54
CA PRO A 80 -2.77 -22.08 14.77
C PRO A 80 -3.60 -23.24 14.23
N THR A 81 -4.38 -23.87 15.11
CA THR A 81 -5.36 -24.89 14.74
C THR A 81 -6.20 -24.31 13.60
N VAL A 82 -5.97 -24.79 12.38
CA VAL A 82 -6.73 -24.45 11.18
C VAL A 82 -8.07 -25.18 11.27
N GLY A 83 -8.84 -24.84 12.31
CA GLY A 83 -10.22 -25.25 12.52
C GLY A 83 -11.13 -24.27 11.82
N SER A 84 -11.40 -24.55 10.54
CA SER A 84 -12.66 -24.29 9.84
C SER A 84 -13.52 -23.11 10.34
N VAL A 85 -13.21 -21.91 9.86
CA VAL A 85 -14.24 -21.03 9.28
C VAL A 85 -13.61 -20.44 8.03
N TRP A 86 -14.09 -20.83 6.85
CA TRP A 86 -13.83 -20.08 5.61
C TRP A 86 -14.60 -18.76 5.72
N ASN A 87 -14.00 -17.86 6.49
CA ASN A 87 -14.56 -16.57 6.79
C ASN A 87 -14.44 -15.73 5.51
N SER A 88 -15.52 -15.09 5.07
CA SER A 88 -15.52 -14.15 3.94
C SER A 88 -14.38 -13.13 4.04
N ALA A 89 -13.97 -12.81 5.28
CA ALA A 89 -12.79 -12.03 5.61
C ALA A 89 -11.47 -12.53 4.99
N ARG A 90 -11.22 -13.85 4.93
CA ARG A 90 -9.99 -14.42 4.33
C ARG A 90 -9.98 -14.24 2.81
N PHE A 91 -11.11 -14.46 2.17
CA PHE A 91 -11.26 -14.26 0.72
C PHE A 91 -11.20 -12.77 0.36
N ALA A 92 -11.89 -11.92 1.12
CA ALA A 92 -11.83 -10.46 0.97
C ALA A 92 -10.39 -9.94 1.13
N THR A 93 -9.62 -10.46 2.09
CA THR A 93 -8.20 -10.12 2.26
C THR A 93 -7.37 -10.54 1.05
N ALA A 94 -7.61 -11.73 0.49
CA ALA A 94 -6.91 -12.20 -0.71
C ALA A 94 -7.24 -11.33 -1.94
N ILE A 95 -8.50 -10.91 -2.11
CA ILE A 95 -8.91 -10.00 -3.18
C ILE A 95 -8.23 -8.64 -3.02
N LEU A 96 -8.25 -8.05 -1.83
CA LEU A 96 -7.59 -6.76 -1.59
C LEU A 96 -6.09 -6.85 -1.89
N PHE A 97 -5.44 -7.95 -1.49
CA PHE A 97 -4.05 -8.25 -1.86
C PHE A 97 -3.84 -8.31 -3.38
N GLY A 98 -4.70 -9.03 -4.08
CA GLY A 98 -4.67 -9.11 -5.54
C GLY A 98 -4.82 -7.76 -6.22
N ILE A 99 -5.76 -6.93 -5.75
CA ILE A 99 -5.99 -5.58 -6.29
C ILE A 99 -4.77 -4.68 -6.05
N ASN A 100 -4.21 -4.66 -4.84
CA ASN A 100 -3.02 -3.85 -4.55
C ASN A 100 -1.83 -4.26 -5.43
N SER A 101 -1.60 -5.57 -5.54
CA SER A 101 -0.54 -6.13 -6.39
C SER A 101 -0.73 -5.72 -7.85
N ALA A 102 -1.96 -5.84 -8.37
CA ALA A 102 -2.28 -5.43 -9.74
C ALA A 102 -1.99 -3.94 -9.98
N ILE A 103 -2.39 -3.05 -9.05
CA ILE A 103 -2.13 -1.62 -9.18
C ILE A 103 -0.62 -1.31 -9.16
N GLY A 104 0.14 -1.98 -8.29
CA GLY A 104 1.60 -1.84 -8.25
C GLY A 104 2.27 -2.21 -9.59
N TYR A 105 1.86 -3.33 -10.20
CA TYR A 105 2.37 -3.71 -11.52
C TYR A 105 1.92 -2.75 -12.63
N MET A 106 0.70 -2.20 -12.54
CA MET A 106 0.20 -1.21 -13.50
C MET A 106 1.00 0.10 -13.43
N LEU A 107 1.37 0.56 -12.23
CA LEU A 107 2.26 1.71 -12.02
C LEU A 107 3.67 1.44 -12.55
N MET A 108 4.20 0.25 -12.32
CA MET A 108 5.51 -0.16 -12.85
C MET A 108 5.53 -0.12 -14.38
N LEU A 109 4.50 -0.67 -15.02
CA LEU A 109 4.33 -0.62 -16.46
C LEU A 109 4.13 0.82 -16.98
N ALA A 110 3.41 1.68 -16.24
CA ALA A 110 3.26 3.09 -16.60
C ALA A 110 4.61 3.84 -16.59
N ILE A 111 5.49 3.57 -15.61
CA ILE A 111 6.83 4.16 -15.53
C ILE A 111 7.71 3.69 -16.69
N MET A 112 7.56 2.43 -17.11
CA MET A 112 8.26 1.87 -18.28
C MET A 112 7.91 2.58 -19.61
N SER A 113 6.91 3.47 -19.63
CA SER A 113 6.61 4.32 -20.80
C SER A 113 7.69 5.39 -21.08
N PHE A 114 8.64 5.61 -20.17
CA PHE A 114 9.69 6.63 -20.24
C PHE A 114 9.16 8.06 -20.50
N ASN A 115 7.89 8.33 -20.21
CA ASN A 115 7.35 9.68 -20.27
C ASN A 115 7.68 10.46 -19.00
N GLY A 116 8.32 11.62 -19.15
CA GLY A 116 8.74 12.45 -18.01
C GLY A 116 7.58 12.91 -17.13
N GLY A 117 6.47 13.34 -17.74
CA GLY A 117 5.30 13.81 -16.98
C GLY A 117 4.64 12.69 -16.18
N VAL A 118 4.50 11.49 -16.76
CA VAL A 118 3.93 10.33 -16.07
C VAL A 118 4.81 9.92 -14.90
N PHE A 119 6.13 9.87 -15.10
CA PHE A 119 7.09 9.59 -14.03
C PHE A 119 6.95 10.58 -12.87
N VAL A 120 6.93 11.88 -13.16
CA VAL A 120 6.76 12.92 -12.14
C VAL A 120 5.41 12.78 -11.42
N ALA A 121 4.31 12.56 -12.15
CA ALA A 121 2.98 12.40 -11.56
C ALA A 121 2.92 11.20 -10.60
N VAL A 122 3.50 10.06 -10.98
CA VAL A 122 3.55 8.86 -10.12
C VAL A 122 4.42 9.09 -8.89
N VAL A 123 5.63 9.65 -9.04
CA VAL A 123 6.52 9.92 -7.90
C VAL A 123 5.90 10.91 -6.92
N LEU A 124 5.29 11.99 -7.42
CA LEU A 124 4.60 12.97 -6.59
C LEU A 124 3.39 12.36 -5.88
N GLY A 125 2.59 11.55 -6.56
CA GLY A 125 1.42 10.93 -5.94
C GLY A 125 1.78 9.84 -4.94
N LEU A 126 2.84 9.06 -5.15
CA LEU A 126 3.39 8.16 -4.12
C LEU A 126 3.91 8.95 -2.91
N SER A 127 4.61 10.06 -3.14
CA SER A 127 5.15 10.91 -2.06
C SER A 127 4.04 11.56 -1.24
N ILE A 128 3.03 12.13 -1.90
CA ILE A 128 1.87 12.76 -1.25
C ILE A 128 1.01 11.69 -0.57
N GLY A 129 0.76 10.55 -1.22
CA GLY A 129 0.06 9.43 -0.61
C GLY A 129 0.77 8.94 0.65
N TYR A 130 2.10 8.86 0.63
CA TYR A 130 2.88 8.50 1.80
C TYR A 130 2.63 9.51 2.92
N LEU A 131 2.73 10.81 2.65
CA LEU A 131 2.55 11.84 3.68
C LEU A 131 1.14 11.82 4.26
N LEU A 132 0.11 11.72 3.42
CA LEU A 132 -1.29 11.74 3.86
C LEU A 132 -1.66 10.56 4.76
N PHE A 133 -1.19 9.35 4.42
CA PHE A 133 -1.58 8.14 5.15
C PHE A 133 -0.58 7.71 6.23
N ARG A 134 0.71 8.05 6.10
CA ARG A 134 1.74 7.71 7.09
C ARG A 134 1.79 8.73 8.23
N THR A 135 1.73 10.03 7.93
CA THR A 135 1.88 11.08 8.96
C THR A 135 0.60 11.29 9.78
N GLY A 136 -0.58 11.07 9.19
CA GLY A 136 -1.85 11.15 9.93
C GLY A 136 -1.99 10.13 11.07
N GLU A 137 -1.16 9.08 11.09
CA GLU A 137 -1.15 8.08 12.17
C GLU A 137 -0.14 8.43 13.28
N GLU A 138 0.86 9.28 12.99
CA GLU A 138 1.83 9.78 13.98
C GLU A 138 1.18 10.83 14.90
N ASP A 139 0.32 11.69 14.37
CA ASP A 139 -0.43 12.68 15.17
C ASP A 139 -1.38 12.02 16.17
N VAL A 140 -1.95 10.84 15.86
CA VAL A 140 -2.84 10.12 16.79
C VAL A 140 -2.04 9.38 17.86
N VAL A 141 -0.87 8.81 17.52
CA VAL A 141 -0.06 8.05 18.47
C VAL A 141 0.74 8.97 19.42
N VAL A 142 1.10 10.18 19.00
CA VAL A 142 1.79 11.16 19.86
C VAL A 142 0.83 11.83 20.85
N VAL A 143 -0.44 12.02 20.48
CA VAL A 143 -1.45 12.61 21.38
C VAL A 143 -1.87 11.64 22.50
N ASP A 144 -1.72 10.33 22.31
CA ASP A 144 -2.11 9.31 23.29
C ASP A 144 -1.06 9.00 24.38
N ASN A 145 0.02 9.78 24.51
CA ASN A 145 0.98 9.60 25.62
C ASN A 145 1.03 10.77 26.63
N PRO A 146 -0.08 11.13 27.30
CA PRO A 146 -0.05 12.05 28.45
C PRO A 146 0.52 11.43 29.74
N CYS A 147 0.97 10.17 29.74
CA CYS A 147 1.54 9.54 30.94
C CYS A 147 2.89 8.84 30.66
N SER A 148 3.95 9.63 30.50
CA SER A 148 5.32 9.18 30.82
C SER A 148 5.81 9.89 32.08
N CYS A 149 5.15 9.60 33.20
CA CYS A 149 5.64 9.92 34.54
C CYS A 149 5.29 8.75 35.47
N ALA A 150 6.20 7.78 35.60
CA ALA A 150 6.40 6.93 36.77
C ALA A 150 7.76 6.22 36.64
#